data_AF-A0A453DL61-F1
#
_entry.id   AF-A0A453DL61-F1
#
_cell.length_a   1.000
_cell.length_b   1.000
_cell.length_c   1.000
_cell.angle_alpha   90.00
_cell.angle_beta   90.00
_cell.angle_gamma   90.00
#
_symmetry.space_group_name_H-M   'P 1'
#
loop_
_entity.id
_entity.type
_entity.pdbx_description
1 polymer ?
#
loop_
_entity_poly.entity_id
_entity_poly.type
_entity_poly.pdbx_seq_one_letter_code
_entity_poly.pdbx_strand_id
1 'polypeptide(L)'
;LVLMHAATVSSMQYTHLVPGSTPLHYGRVLHYGRVLPGLQIFSVKLAEIRGGLEWPLPVYGTVAARDHVDHNRNLLFARNRSECQILNEEDSFLTLTGPSRAIVSEESVVLEIQLKVRGRTKSQDKPLINGVCTYYSRRENPICFTNCFCTVELSLEELRRTVQATILGVRVKEEGSWPGFGGRVACSVIGPDASPQEVELLDSRHRAMPMTSQRYLVLSRNVVSVDFCGSLNFVLEAYSDSGDIIAQKNESLKPKFCNISQQTCKLTGDIELEITVAWSSLISEKWDISARRCYG
;
A
#
# COMPACT_ATOMS: atom_id res chain seq x y z
N LEU A 1 -2.85 22.43 16.56
CA LEU A 1 -3.45 21.15 16.14
C LEU A 1 -4.19 21.40 14.84
N VAL A 2 -3.63 21.05 13.69
CA VAL A 2 -4.43 20.94 12.47
C VAL A 2 -5.09 19.57 12.56
N LEU A 3 -6.41 19.53 12.66
CA LEU A 3 -7.20 18.31 12.56
C LEU A 3 -6.82 17.59 11.25
N MET A 4 -6.04 16.51 11.38
CA MET A 4 -5.73 15.63 10.26
C MET A 4 -6.98 14.82 9.97
N HIS A 5 -7.80 15.27 9.01
CA HIS A 5 -8.89 14.44 8.50
C HIS A 5 -8.27 13.33 7.65
N ALA A 6 -8.02 12.19 8.30
CA ALA A 6 -7.63 10.93 7.66
C ALA A 6 -8.82 10.31 6.92
N ALA A 7 -8.56 9.40 5.98
CA ALA A 7 -9.59 8.64 5.29
C ALA A 7 -10.60 8.06 6.31
N THR A 8 -11.89 8.35 6.09
CA THR A 8 -12.97 7.99 7.03
C THR A 8 -13.66 6.68 6.67
N VAL A 9 -13.39 6.19 5.47
CA VAL A 9 -13.96 4.98 4.91
C VAL A 9 -13.13 3.77 5.32
N SER A 10 -13.80 2.74 5.86
CA SER A 10 -13.17 1.47 6.18
C SER A 10 -12.68 0.76 4.94
N SER A 11 -11.48 0.20 5.03
CA SER A 11 -10.88 -0.65 4.01
C SER A 11 -11.73 -1.93 3.75
N MET A 12 -12.57 -2.35 4.69
CA MET A 12 -13.35 -3.61 4.62
C MET A 12 -14.86 -3.40 4.47
N GLN A 13 -15.30 -2.24 3.96
CA GLN A 13 -16.71 -1.83 3.94
C GLN A 13 -17.67 -2.91 3.41
N TYR A 14 -17.27 -3.62 2.35
CA TYR A 14 -18.09 -4.64 1.69
C TYR A 14 -17.60 -6.08 1.89
N THR A 15 -16.63 -6.30 2.77
CA THR A 15 -16.06 -7.64 2.98
C THR A 15 -17.09 -8.65 3.50
N HIS A 16 -18.05 -8.23 4.32
CA HIS A 16 -19.05 -9.11 4.95
C HIS A 16 -20.28 -9.45 4.07
N LEU A 17 -20.28 -9.09 2.78
CA LEU A 17 -21.41 -9.38 1.91
C LEU A 17 -21.52 -10.88 1.58
N VAL A 18 -22.72 -11.45 1.78
CA VAL A 18 -23.02 -12.84 1.44
C VAL A 18 -23.07 -12.99 -0.09
N PRO A 19 -22.37 -13.99 -0.68
CA PRO A 19 -22.46 -14.26 -2.12
C PRO A 19 -23.92 -14.47 -2.55
N GLY A 20 -24.40 -13.68 -3.51
CA GLY A 20 -25.78 -13.76 -4.02
C GLY A 20 -26.81 -12.95 -3.22
N SER A 21 -26.49 -12.46 -2.02
CA SER A 21 -27.31 -11.46 -1.33
C SER A 21 -26.96 -10.09 -1.86
N THR A 22 -27.84 -9.51 -2.69
CA THR A 22 -27.66 -8.20 -3.26
C THR A 22 -28.19 -7.11 -2.33
N PRO A 23 -27.35 -6.29 -1.69
CA PRO A 23 -27.72 -4.89 -1.53
C PRO A 23 -28.08 -4.34 -2.92
N LEU A 24 -29.09 -3.48 -3.04
CA LEU A 24 -29.48 -2.82 -4.30
C LEU A 24 -28.27 -2.24 -5.08
N HIS A 25 -27.17 -1.90 -4.39
CA HIS A 25 -25.92 -1.43 -4.97
C HIS A 25 -24.89 -2.51 -5.36
N TYR A 26 -24.85 -3.68 -4.72
CA TYR A 26 -24.15 -4.85 -5.29
C TYR A 26 -24.88 -5.31 -6.56
N GLY A 27 -26.21 -5.15 -6.55
CA GLY A 27 -27.05 -5.19 -7.73
C GLY A 27 -26.63 -4.19 -8.81
N ARG A 28 -26.13 -2.98 -8.52
CA ARG A 28 -25.60 -2.07 -9.56
C ARG A 28 -24.23 -2.49 -10.11
N VAL A 29 -23.34 -3.02 -9.28
CA VAL A 29 -22.06 -3.61 -9.74
C VAL A 29 -22.32 -4.80 -10.67
N LEU A 30 -23.35 -5.60 -10.40
CA LEU A 30 -23.74 -6.76 -11.22
C LEU A 30 -24.74 -6.44 -12.36
N HIS A 31 -25.66 -5.48 -12.22
CA HIS A 31 -26.67 -5.11 -13.23
C HIS A 31 -26.19 -4.03 -14.20
N TYR A 32 -25.25 -3.16 -13.81
CA TYR A 32 -24.64 -2.14 -14.70
C TYR A 32 -23.16 -2.41 -15.00
N GLY A 33 -22.54 -3.44 -14.40
CA GLY A 33 -21.16 -3.82 -14.70
C GLY A 33 -20.10 -2.79 -14.29
N ARG A 34 -20.44 -1.79 -13.47
CA ARG A 34 -19.53 -0.68 -13.13
C ARG A 34 -18.64 -1.05 -11.96
N VAL A 35 -17.52 -1.69 -12.27
CA VAL A 35 -16.37 -1.75 -11.35
C VAL A 35 -15.63 -0.42 -11.48
N LEU A 36 -15.35 0.24 -10.36
CA LEU A 36 -14.71 1.55 -10.38
C LEU A 36 -13.22 1.42 -10.75
N PRO A 37 -12.66 2.39 -11.50
CA PRO A 37 -11.24 2.49 -11.66
C PRO A 37 -10.59 2.90 -10.34
N GLY A 38 -9.38 2.42 -10.10
CA GLY A 38 -8.63 2.70 -8.89
C GLY A 38 -7.16 2.90 -9.18
N LEU A 39 -6.50 3.62 -8.29
CA LEU A 39 -5.07 3.93 -8.40
C LEU A 39 -4.28 3.02 -7.46
N GLN A 40 -3.29 2.32 -8.00
CA GLN A 40 -2.31 1.56 -7.23
C GLN A 40 -1.01 2.34 -7.17
N ILE A 41 -0.58 2.73 -5.96
CA ILE A 41 0.73 3.36 -5.73
C ILE A 41 1.74 2.27 -5.39
N PHE A 42 2.79 2.12 -6.18
CA PHE A 42 3.83 1.12 -5.95
C PHE A 42 4.93 1.65 -5.03
N SER A 43 5.48 2.81 -5.35
CA SER A 43 6.64 3.36 -4.65
C SER A 43 6.67 4.88 -4.66
N VAL A 44 7.40 5.43 -3.70
CA VAL A 44 7.79 6.85 -3.65
C VAL A 44 9.29 6.90 -3.44
N LYS A 45 10.02 7.40 -4.44
CA LYS A 45 11.48 7.39 -4.48
C LYS A 45 12.03 8.81 -4.45
N LEU A 46 13.02 9.08 -3.61
CA LEU A 46 13.86 10.27 -3.74
C LEU A 46 14.91 10.00 -4.82
N ALA A 47 14.54 10.30 -6.07
CA ALA A 47 15.31 9.91 -7.26
C ALA A 47 16.60 10.71 -7.42
N GLU A 48 16.57 11.99 -7.06
CA GLU A 48 17.73 12.88 -7.16
C GLU A 48 17.78 13.84 -5.98
N ILE A 49 19.00 14.14 -5.52
CA ILE A 49 19.28 15.21 -4.56
C ILE A 49 20.24 16.24 -5.17
N ARG A 50 20.04 17.51 -4.84
CA ARG A 50 20.70 18.68 -5.42
C ARG A 50 20.87 19.75 -4.34
N GLY A 51 21.52 20.86 -4.67
CA GLY A 51 21.56 22.04 -3.79
C GLY A 51 22.32 21.83 -2.47
N GLY A 52 23.35 20.98 -2.47
CA GLY A 52 24.19 20.71 -1.30
C GLY A 52 23.56 19.79 -0.25
N LEU A 53 22.53 19.04 -0.61
CA LEU A 53 22.08 17.88 0.17
C LEU A 53 23.06 16.72 -0.03
N GLU A 54 23.32 15.98 1.05
CA GLU A 54 24.21 14.83 1.05
C GLU A 54 23.51 13.65 1.72
N TRP A 55 23.72 12.45 1.18
CA TRP A 55 23.33 11.22 1.83
C TRP A 55 24.18 10.96 3.09
N PRO A 56 23.64 10.34 4.15
CA PRO A 56 22.26 9.89 4.31
C PRO A 56 21.31 11.01 4.76
N LEU A 57 20.04 10.94 4.34
CA LEU A 57 19.02 11.95 4.66
C LEU A 57 17.99 11.43 5.68
N PRO A 58 17.90 12.03 6.88
CA PRO A 58 16.81 11.73 7.82
C PRO A 58 15.52 12.45 7.42
N VAL A 59 14.65 11.76 6.69
CA VAL A 59 13.41 12.31 6.11
C VAL A 59 12.19 12.02 6.98
N TYR A 60 11.33 13.02 7.16
CA TYR A 60 10.03 12.88 7.80
C TYR A 60 8.99 13.80 7.14
N GLY A 61 7.71 13.58 7.42
CA GLY A 61 6.61 14.34 6.82
C GLY A 61 5.49 13.44 6.34
N THR A 62 4.83 13.84 5.25
CA THR A 62 3.62 13.19 4.76
C THR A 62 3.59 13.11 3.23
N VAL A 63 3.16 11.97 2.72
CA VAL A 63 2.69 11.79 1.34
C VAL A 63 1.27 11.25 1.41
N ALA A 64 0.33 11.83 0.67
CA ALA A 64 -1.07 11.43 0.71
C ALA A 64 -1.71 11.50 -0.67
N ALA A 65 -2.76 10.70 -0.85
CA ALA A 65 -3.70 10.83 -1.96
C ALA A 65 -5.07 11.25 -1.43
N ARG A 66 -5.84 11.99 -2.24
CA ARG A 66 -7.24 12.30 -1.98
C ARG A 66 -8.03 11.99 -3.23
N ASP A 67 -9.10 11.23 -3.08
CA ASP A 67 -10.07 11.00 -4.14
C ASP A 67 -11.40 11.68 -3.80
N HIS A 68 -12.34 11.58 -4.72
CA HIS A 68 -13.67 12.18 -4.61
C HIS A 68 -14.58 11.50 -3.57
N VAL A 69 -14.23 10.31 -3.08
CA VAL A 69 -15.13 9.53 -2.19
C VAL A 69 -15.35 10.26 -0.87
N ASP A 70 -14.29 10.79 -0.27
CA ASP A 70 -14.41 11.56 0.98
C ASP A 70 -13.51 12.80 1.05
N HIS A 71 -12.71 13.07 0.01
CA HIS A 71 -11.73 14.17 -0.07
C HIS A 71 -10.74 14.26 1.09
N ASN A 72 -10.67 13.22 1.91
CA ASN A 72 -9.77 13.14 3.06
C ASN A 72 -8.40 12.63 2.63
N ARG A 73 -7.40 12.84 3.50
CA ARG A 73 -6.06 12.32 3.25
C ARG A 73 -6.02 10.82 3.47
N ASN A 74 -5.83 10.09 2.38
CA ASN A 74 -5.41 8.70 2.41
C ASN A 74 -3.87 8.68 2.47
N LEU A 75 -3.33 8.55 3.69
CA LEU A 75 -1.90 8.68 3.95
C LEU A 75 -1.14 7.50 3.33
N LEU A 76 -0.17 7.79 2.47
CA LEU A 76 0.73 6.80 1.85
C LEU A 76 2.01 6.63 2.66
N PHE A 77 2.53 7.75 3.17
CA PHE A 77 3.67 7.83 4.07
C PHE A 77 3.36 8.89 5.12
N ALA A 78 3.57 8.58 6.40
CA ALA A 78 3.44 9.54 7.47
C ALA A 78 4.45 9.21 8.58
N ARG A 79 5.45 10.07 8.76
CA ARG A 79 6.44 9.92 9.83
C ARG A 79 6.63 11.23 10.57
N ASN A 80 6.64 11.12 11.89
CA ASN A 80 6.96 12.24 12.77
C ASN A 80 8.48 12.50 12.77
N ARG A 81 8.87 13.68 13.26
CA ARG A 81 10.28 14.07 13.37
C ARG A 81 11.12 13.08 14.20
N SER A 82 10.54 12.50 15.26
CA SER A 82 11.21 11.51 16.14
C SER A 82 11.42 10.16 15.47
N GLU A 83 10.65 9.86 14.43
CA GLU A 83 10.60 8.55 13.76
C GLU A 83 11.03 8.67 12.29
N CYS A 84 11.87 9.67 11.97
CA CYS A 84 12.34 9.90 10.61
C CYS A 84 12.94 8.64 10.00
N GLN A 85 12.69 8.42 8.71
CA GLN A 85 13.34 7.36 7.95
C GLN A 85 14.68 7.89 7.43
N ILE A 86 15.74 7.10 7.57
CA ILE A 86 17.03 7.41 6.96
C ILE A 86 17.02 6.86 5.54
N LEU A 87 17.20 7.74 4.56
CA LEU A 87 17.36 7.37 3.15
C LEU A 87 18.85 7.44 2.77
N ASN A 88 19.27 6.51 1.93
CA ASN A 88 20.64 6.43 1.40
C ASN A 88 20.59 6.46 -0.13
N GLU A 89 21.76 6.55 -0.77
CA GLU A 89 21.87 6.51 -2.23
C GLU A 89 21.43 5.16 -2.81
N GLU A 90 21.86 4.06 -2.17
CA GLU A 90 21.54 2.69 -2.59
C GLU A 90 20.06 2.33 -2.35
N ASP A 91 19.43 2.97 -1.36
CA ASP A 91 18.02 2.78 -1.04
C ASP A 91 17.37 4.12 -0.63
N SER A 92 16.77 4.74 -1.64
CA SER A 92 16.15 6.06 -1.55
C SER A 92 14.61 6.00 -1.54
N PHE A 93 14.02 4.83 -1.27
CA PHE A 93 12.58 4.64 -1.24
C PHE A 93 11.98 4.91 0.14
N LEU A 94 10.84 5.61 0.17
CA LEU A 94 10.06 5.76 1.38
C LEU A 94 9.35 4.44 1.72
N THR A 95 9.44 4.00 2.98
CA THR A 95 8.64 2.86 3.47
C THR A 95 7.19 3.29 3.58
N LEU A 96 6.37 2.93 2.60
CA LEU A 96 4.95 3.28 2.56
C LEU A 96 4.19 2.47 3.62
N THR A 97 3.28 3.16 4.30
CA THR A 97 2.40 2.54 5.31
C THR A 97 0.95 2.45 4.86
N GLY A 98 0.63 3.12 3.76
CA GLY A 98 -0.70 3.13 3.19
C GLY A 98 -0.73 2.74 1.73
N PRO A 99 -1.89 2.89 1.09
CA PRO A 99 -3.04 3.64 1.60
C PRO A 99 -3.82 2.88 2.71
N SER A 100 -4.70 3.56 3.43
CA SER A 100 -5.63 2.94 4.41
C SER A 100 -6.87 2.32 3.75
N ARG A 101 -7.14 2.68 2.49
CA ARG A 101 -8.17 2.08 1.61
C ARG A 101 -7.73 2.25 0.16
N ALA A 102 -8.29 1.51 -0.78
CA ALA A 102 -8.04 1.75 -2.19
C ALA A 102 -8.45 3.17 -2.60
N ILE A 103 -7.65 3.76 -3.49
CA ILE A 103 -7.83 5.12 -4.01
C ILE A 103 -8.70 5.00 -5.27
N VAL A 104 -9.83 5.70 -5.30
CA VAL A 104 -10.75 5.65 -6.43
C VAL A 104 -10.37 6.73 -7.45
N SER A 105 -10.13 6.33 -8.70
CA SER A 105 -9.64 7.24 -9.76
C SER A 105 -10.68 7.50 -10.86
N GLU A 106 -11.95 7.41 -10.51
CA GLU A 106 -13.06 7.75 -11.41
C GLU A 106 -13.07 9.24 -11.77
N GLU A 107 -12.77 10.06 -10.78
CA GLU A 107 -12.45 11.48 -10.95
C GLU A 107 -10.96 11.72 -10.71
N SER A 108 -10.55 12.99 -10.76
CA SER A 108 -9.17 13.36 -10.46
C SER A 108 -8.77 13.00 -9.03
N VAL A 109 -7.55 12.50 -8.87
CA VAL A 109 -6.93 12.21 -7.57
C VAL A 109 -5.93 13.32 -7.24
N VAL A 110 -6.05 13.93 -6.08
CA VAL A 110 -5.08 14.92 -5.61
C VAL A 110 -3.97 14.21 -4.84
N LEU A 111 -2.74 14.28 -5.36
CA LEU A 111 -1.53 13.80 -4.71
C LEU A 111 -0.86 14.96 -3.97
N GLU A 112 -0.54 14.76 -2.69
CA GLU A 112 0.10 15.75 -1.83
C GLU A 112 1.42 15.20 -1.29
N ILE A 113 2.47 16.00 -1.36
CA ILE A 113 3.77 15.69 -0.76
C ILE A 113 4.22 16.85 0.12
N GLN A 114 4.66 16.53 1.33
CA GLN A 114 5.30 17.48 2.24
C GLN A 114 6.34 16.75 3.07
N LEU A 115 7.61 16.84 2.65
CA LEU A 115 8.74 16.17 3.30
C LEU A 115 9.75 17.20 3.81
N LYS A 116 10.46 16.83 4.87
CA LYS A 116 11.51 17.61 5.53
C LYS A 116 12.69 16.73 5.87
N VAL A 117 13.87 17.33 5.88
CA VAL A 117 15.09 16.74 6.44
C VAL A 117 15.25 17.18 7.89
N ARG A 118 15.43 16.22 8.80
CA ARG A 118 15.63 16.46 10.23
C ARG A 118 17.01 17.04 10.51
N GLY A 119 17.07 18.23 11.13
CA GLY A 119 18.29 18.80 11.69
C GLY A 119 18.58 18.32 13.11
N ARG A 120 19.64 18.80 13.76
CA ARG A 120 19.90 18.43 15.16
C ARG A 120 18.79 18.97 16.07
N THR A 121 18.40 20.22 15.85
CA THR A 121 17.26 20.87 16.52
C THR A 121 16.09 21.09 15.55
N LYS A 122 14.87 21.34 16.07
CA LYS A 122 13.70 21.66 15.24
C LYS A 122 13.91 22.88 14.34
N SER A 123 14.66 23.87 14.81
CA SER A 123 14.97 25.09 14.05
C SER A 123 15.93 24.85 12.88
N GLN A 124 16.64 23.72 12.87
CA GLN A 124 17.55 23.32 11.80
C GLN A 124 16.91 22.38 10.78
N ASP A 125 15.64 21.99 10.99
CA ASP A 125 14.93 21.16 10.01
C ASP A 125 14.72 21.94 8.71
N LYS A 126 15.04 21.32 7.57
CA LYS A 126 14.94 21.95 6.25
C LYS A 126 13.77 21.36 5.48
N PRO A 127 12.98 22.16 4.74
CA PRO A 127 12.02 21.62 3.79
C PRO A 127 12.78 20.86 2.70
N LEU A 128 12.36 19.62 2.42
CA LEU A 128 12.89 18.84 1.31
C LEU A 128 12.08 19.14 0.06
N ILE A 129 10.77 18.86 0.13
CA ILE A 129 9.83 19.12 -0.96
C ILE A 129 8.42 19.34 -0.43
N ASN A 130 7.67 20.20 -1.11
CA ASN A 130 6.26 20.46 -0.85
C ASN A 130 5.56 20.66 -2.19
N GLY A 131 4.48 19.92 -2.44
CA GLY A 131 3.81 19.95 -3.72
C GLY A 131 2.43 19.32 -3.68
N VAL A 132 1.59 19.75 -4.62
CA VAL A 132 0.28 19.18 -4.87
C VAL A 132 0.15 18.95 -6.37
N CYS A 133 -0.32 17.77 -6.77
CA CYS A 133 -0.55 17.41 -8.15
C CYS A 133 -1.94 16.81 -8.30
N THR A 134 -2.76 17.36 -9.20
CA THR A 134 -4.02 16.74 -9.61
C THR A 134 -3.73 15.73 -10.72
N TYR A 135 -3.86 14.45 -10.39
CA TYR A 135 -3.76 13.33 -11.32
C TYR A 135 -5.10 13.14 -12.03
N TYR A 136 -5.04 12.99 -13.36
CA TYR A 136 -6.15 12.58 -14.21
C TYR A 136 -5.79 11.26 -14.87
N SER A 137 -6.80 10.44 -15.14
CA SER A 137 -6.64 9.23 -15.93
C SER A 137 -5.88 9.53 -17.23
N ARG A 138 -4.94 8.65 -17.60
CA ARG A 138 -4.04 8.73 -18.77
C ARG A 138 -2.84 9.67 -18.67
N ARG A 139 -2.49 10.18 -17.48
CA ARG A 139 -1.16 10.80 -17.29
C ARG A 139 -0.05 9.76 -17.34
N GLU A 140 1.10 10.16 -17.87
CA GLU A 140 2.33 9.36 -17.88
C GLU A 140 2.84 9.13 -16.46
N ASN A 141 3.43 7.96 -16.23
CA ASN A 141 4.02 7.51 -14.97
C ASN A 141 5.54 7.34 -15.18
N PRO A 142 6.42 7.71 -14.22
CA PRO A 142 6.15 8.22 -12.87
C PRO A 142 5.63 9.67 -12.81
N ILE A 143 4.91 9.99 -11.74
CA ILE A 143 4.60 11.39 -11.38
C ILE A 143 5.78 11.97 -10.60
N CYS A 144 6.38 13.04 -11.13
CA CYS A 144 7.54 13.68 -10.52
C CYS A 144 7.17 14.97 -9.80
N PHE A 145 7.65 15.13 -8.57
CA PHE A 145 7.73 16.40 -7.88
C PHE A 145 9.19 16.85 -7.87
N THR A 146 9.48 18.00 -8.49
CA THR A 146 10.86 18.51 -8.62
C THR A 146 10.97 19.93 -8.10
N ASN A 147 12.06 20.23 -7.41
CA ASN A 147 12.47 21.59 -7.03
C ASN A 147 14.01 21.73 -7.14
N CYS A 148 14.58 22.82 -6.60
CA CYS A 148 16.02 23.06 -6.64
C CYS A 148 16.86 22.12 -5.74
N PHE A 149 16.24 21.34 -4.86
CA PHE A 149 16.90 20.45 -3.91
C PHE A 149 16.74 18.98 -4.25
N CYS A 150 15.66 18.57 -4.91
CA CYS A 150 15.43 17.16 -5.21
C CYS A 150 14.37 16.91 -6.28
N THR A 151 14.37 15.67 -6.77
CA THR A 151 13.28 15.06 -7.53
C THR A 151 12.72 13.88 -6.73
N VAL A 152 11.42 13.86 -6.49
CA VAL A 152 10.69 12.72 -5.92
C VAL A 152 9.78 12.12 -6.98
N GLU A 153 9.95 10.83 -7.23
CA GLU A 153 9.17 10.05 -8.20
C GLU A 153 8.12 9.20 -7.50
N LEU A 154 6.89 9.28 -7.95
CA LEU A 154 5.79 8.40 -7.51
C LEU A 154 5.48 7.43 -8.65
N SER A 155 5.74 6.14 -8.44
CA SER A 155 5.31 5.10 -9.37
C SER A 155 3.90 4.63 -9.03
N LEU A 156 3.02 4.66 -10.03
CA LEU A 156 1.61 4.32 -9.91
C LEU A 156 1.04 3.72 -11.19
N GLU A 157 -0.09 3.03 -11.07
CA GLU A 157 -0.86 2.52 -12.19
C GLU A 157 -2.36 2.68 -11.93
N GLU A 158 -3.09 3.04 -12.98
CA GLU A 158 -4.55 3.05 -12.96
C GLU A 158 -5.09 1.68 -13.40
N LEU A 159 -5.87 1.07 -12.54
CA LEU A 159 -6.51 -0.22 -12.74
C LEU A 159 -7.98 0.01 -13.10
N ARG A 160 -8.41 -0.50 -14.27
CA ARG A 160 -9.75 -0.20 -14.81
C ARG A 160 -10.88 -0.82 -14.00
N ARG A 161 -10.68 -2.03 -13.48
CA ARG A 161 -11.69 -2.76 -12.71
C ARG A 161 -11.10 -3.11 -11.35
N THR A 162 -11.14 -2.16 -10.42
CA THR A 162 -10.44 -2.32 -9.15
C THR A 162 -11.30 -2.96 -8.07
N VAL A 163 -10.72 -3.91 -7.35
CA VAL A 163 -11.14 -4.33 -6.02
C VAL A 163 -10.03 -4.05 -5.03
N GLN A 164 -10.40 -3.83 -3.77
CA GLN A 164 -9.44 -3.67 -2.70
C GLN A 164 -9.10 -5.02 -2.07
N ALA A 165 -7.81 -5.32 -1.97
CA ALA A 165 -7.27 -6.37 -1.13
C ALA A 165 -6.75 -5.76 0.17
N THR A 166 -7.30 -6.18 1.30
CA THR A 166 -6.77 -5.90 2.63
C THR A 166 -6.09 -7.16 3.15
N ILE A 167 -4.76 -7.17 3.23
CA ILE A 167 -3.98 -8.25 3.81
C ILE A 167 -4.18 -8.21 5.33
N LEU A 168 -4.99 -9.14 5.84
CA LEU A 168 -5.31 -9.25 7.26
C LEU A 168 -4.13 -9.83 8.05
N GLY A 169 -3.33 -10.67 7.40
CA GLY A 169 -2.13 -11.20 8.01
C GLY A 169 -1.43 -12.25 7.17
N VAL A 170 -0.14 -12.39 7.46
CA VAL A 170 0.70 -13.52 7.06
C VAL A 170 1.17 -14.18 8.35
N ARG A 171 0.69 -15.38 8.63
CA ARG A 171 0.94 -16.11 9.88
C ARG A 171 1.89 -17.26 9.64
N VAL A 172 2.88 -17.41 10.53
CA VAL A 172 3.75 -18.61 10.57
C VAL A 172 3.06 -19.68 11.40
N LYS A 173 2.80 -20.86 10.82
CA LYS A 173 2.20 -22.01 11.54
C LYS A 173 3.18 -22.66 12.51
N GLU A 174 2.66 -23.51 13.39
CA GLU A 174 3.31 -23.86 14.65
C GLU A 174 4.65 -24.60 14.54
N GLU A 175 4.93 -25.25 13.40
CA GLU A 175 6.07 -26.15 13.21
C GLU A 175 7.39 -25.48 12.75
N GLY A 176 7.44 -24.16 12.56
CA GLY A 176 8.66 -23.47 12.09
C GLY A 176 8.96 -22.13 12.75
N SER A 177 10.26 -21.87 12.99
CA SER A 177 10.77 -20.53 13.30
C SER A 177 11.24 -19.84 12.02
N TRP A 178 10.81 -18.60 11.78
CA TRP A 178 11.36 -17.79 10.69
C TRP A 178 12.87 -17.57 10.90
N PRO A 179 13.71 -17.55 9.84
CA PRO A 179 15.15 -17.33 10.01
C PRO A 179 15.45 -16.02 10.75
N GLY A 180 16.42 -16.05 11.66
CA GLY A 180 16.79 -14.87 12.47
C GLY A 180 17.31 -13.69 11.64
N PHE A 181 17.68 -13.94 10.38
CA PHE A 181 18.27 -12.97 9.45
C PHE A 181 17.22 -12.24 8.60
N GLY A 182 15.93 -12.53 8.80
CA GLY A 182 14.85 -11.77 8.19
C GLY A 182 14.32 -12.34 6.89
N GLY A 183 13.75 -11.46 6.09
CA GLY A 183 13.03 -11.77 4.88
C GLY A 183 12.18 -10.61 4.39
N ARG A 184 11.43 -10.88 3.33
CA ARG A 184 10.58 -9.93 2.62
C ARG A 184 9.25 -10.55 2.24
N VAL A 185 8.21 -9.73 2.33
CA VAL A 185 6.87 -10.02 1.86
C VAL A 185 6.46 -8.89 0.94
N ALA A 186 6.25 -9.22 -0.33
CA ALA A 186 5.78 -8.30 -1.34
C ALA A 186 4.59 -8.90 -2.09
N CYS A 187 3.89 -8.08 -2.84
CA CYS A 187 2.93 -8.56 -3.81
C CYS A 187 3.01 -7.79 -5.12
N SER A 188 2.92 -8.49 -6.24
CA SER A 188 2.75 -7.86 -7.55
C SER A 188 1.29 -7.88 -7.96
N VAL A 189 0.89 -6.80 -8.64
CA VAL A 189 -0.40 -6.70 -9.31
C VAL A 189 -0.12 -6.80 -10.80
N ILE A 190 -0.63 -7.86 -11.43
CA ILE A 190 -0.47 -8.04 -12.88
C ILE A 190 -1.76 -7.61 -13.55
N GLY A 191 -1.72 -6.47 -14.24
CA GLY A 191 -2.67 -6.15 -15.30
C GLY A 191 -2.38 -6.99 -16.55
N PRO A 192 -3.37 -7.23 -17.44
CA PRO A 192 -3.18 -8.05 -18.65
C PRO A 192 -2.02 -7.60 -19.56
N ASP A 193 -1.65 -6.31 -19.50
CA ASP A 193 -0.73 -5.65 -20.44
C ASP A 193 0.48 -4.95 -19.75
N ALA A 194 0.73 -5.20 -18.46
CA ALA A 194 1.71 -4.45 -17.66
C ALA A 194 2.88 -5.30 -17.15
N SER A 195 4.08 -4.69 -17.06
CA SER A 195 5.22 -5.29 -16.35
C SER A 195 4.92 -5.37 -14.85
N PRO A 196 5.12 -6.51 -14.17
CA PRO A 196 4.82 -6.64 -12.76
C PRO A 196 5.65 -5.67 -11.94
N GLN A 197 5.00 -4.68 -11.32
CA GLN A 197 5.60 -3.89 -10.25
C GLN A 197 5.19 -4.45 -8.90
N GLU A 198 6.17 -4.56 -8.01
CA GLU A 198 5.95 -5.09 -6.67
C GLU A 198 5.57 -3.97 -5.70
N VAL A 199 4.62 -4.30 -4.85
CA VAL A 199 4.24 -3.54 -3.68
C VAL A 199 4.88 -4.23 -2.49
N GLU A 200 5.82 -3.55 -1.85
CA GLU A 200 6.43 -4.04 -0.63
C GLU A 200 5.44 -3.93 0.53
N LEU A 201 5.17 -5.07 1.18
CA LEU A 201 4.30 -5.16 2.37
C LEU A 201 5.12 -5.23 3.65
N LEU A 202 6.34 -5.79 3.57
CA LEU A 202 7.32 -5.88 4.65
C LEU A 202 8.68 -6.22 4.07
N ASP A 203 9.72 -5.49 4.46
CA ASP A 203 11.11 -5.91 4.32
C ASP A 203 11.84 -5.60 5.64
N SER A 204 12.49 -6.63 6.18
CA SER A 204 13.21 -6.54 7.45
C SER A 204 14.70 -6.21 7.31
N ARG A 205 15.25 -6.20 6.08
CA ARG A 205 16.62 -5.79 5.74
C ARG A 205 17.67 -6.35 6.70
N HIS A 206 17.83 -7.67 6.67
CA HIS A 206 18.81 -8.42 7.48
C HIS A 206 18.58 -8.35 9.00
N ARG A 207 17.34 -8.10 9.43
CA ARG A 207 16.93 -8.14 10.84
C ARG A 207 15.87 -9.22 11.03
N ALA A 208 15.74 -9.72 12.24
CA ALA A 208 14.66 -10.65 12.57
C ALA A 208 13.30 -10.09 12.12
N MET A 209 12.49 -10.94 11.48
CA MET A 209 11.16 -10.53 11.03
C MET A 209 10.34 -10.00 12.20
N PRO A 210 9.72 -8.81 12.08
CA PRO A 210 8.86 -8.29 13.13
C PRO A 210 7.60 -9.15 13.21
N MET A 211 7.39 -9.78 14.37
CA MET A 211 6.35 -10.78 14.55
C MET A 211 5.59 -10.56 15.87
N THR A 212 4.28 -10.78 15.86
CA THR A 212 3.44 -10.72 17.06
C THR A 212 3.56 -12.02 17.88
N SER A 213 3.06 -12.00 19.12
CA SER A 213 2.97 -13.21 19.97
C SER A 213 2.10 -14.31 19.35
N GLN A 214 1.19 -13.96 18.44
CA GLN A 214 0.33 -14.88 17.69
C GLN A 214 0.95 -15.34 16.36
N ARG A 215 2.25 -15.05 16.16
CA ARG A 215 3.03 -15.42 14.96
C ARG A 215 2.60 -14.77 13.65
N TYR A 216 1.96 -13.59 13.72
CA TYR A 216 1.68 -12.79 12.53
C TYR A 216 2.85 -11.86 12.24
N LEU A 217 3.25 -11.79 10.97
CA LEU A 217 4.20 -10.79 10.50
C LEU A 217 3.59 -9.39 10.60
N VAL A 218 4.35 -8.44 11.13
CA VAL A 218 3.94 -7.04 11.24
C VAL A 218 4.25 -6.34 9.92
N LEU A 219 3.24 -6.26 9.05
CA LEU A 219 3.36 -5.60 7.75
C LEU A 219 3.46 -4.08 7.93
N SER A 220 4.26 -3.42 7.08
CA SER A 220 4.27 -1.96 6.96
C SER A 220 3.03 -1.48 6.21
N ARG A 221 2.56 -2.25 5.23
CA ARG A 221 1.43 -1.91 4.36
C ARG A 221 0.47 -3.09 4.22
N ASN A 222 -0.82 -2.81 4.32
CA ASN A 222 -1.87 -3.84 4.32
C ASN A 222 -2.88 -3.72 3.18
N VAL A 223 -2.92 -2.59 2.46
CA VAL A 223 -3.95 -2.36 1.42
C VAL A 223 -3.32 -2.19 0.05
N VAL A 224 -3.89 -2.93 -0.90
CA VAL A 224 -3.49 -2.99 -2.30
C VAL A 224 -4.74 -2.95 -3.18
N SER A 225 -4.71 -2.14 -4.22
CA SER A 225 -5.69 -2.11 -5.32
C SER A 225 -5.32 -3.20 -6.33
N VAL A 226 -6.29 -4.03 -6.72
CA VAL A 226 -6.06 -5.17 -7.62
C VAL A 226 -7.07 -5.13 -8.76
N ASP A 227 -6.62 -5.34 -10.01
CA ASP A 227 -7.55 -5.51 -11.13
C ASP A 227 -8.31 -6.83 -10.96
N PHE A 228 -9.63 -6.76 -11.02
CA PHE A 228 -10.53 -7.88 -10.79
C PHE A 228 -10.31 -9.04 -11.77
N CYS A 229 -9.85 -8.76 -12.99
CA CYS A 229 -9.51 -9.81 -13.96
C CYS A 229 -8.06 -10.27 -13.90
N GLY A 230 -7.24 -9.64 -13.06
CA GLY A 230 -5.86 -10.02 -12.82
C GLY A 230 -5.71 -11.06 -11.72
N SER A 231 -4.61 -10.91 -10.98
CA SER A 231 -4.29 -11.73 -9.81
C SER A 231 -3.45 -10.91 -8.83
N LEU A 232 -3.57 -11.24 -7.55
CA LEU A 232 -2.68 -10.76 -6.51
C LEU A 232 -1.63 -11.84 -6.25
N ASN A 233 -0.39 -11.57 -6.63
CA ASN A 233 0.70 -12.55 -6.52
C ASN A 233 1.62 -12.15 -5.38
N PHE A 234 1.67 -12.95 -4.32
CA PHE A 234 2.59 -12.78 -3.21
C PHE A 234 3.98 -13.32 -3.58
N VAL A 235 5.00 -12.62 -3.12
CA VAL A 235 6.40 -13.04 -3.13
C VAL A 235 6.86 -13.06 -1.68
N LEU A 236 7.21 -14.25 -1.19
CA LEU A 236 7.64 -14.51 0.18
C LEU A 236 9.09 -14.95 0.14
N GLU A 237 9.97 -14.24 0.82
CA GLU A 237 11.42 -14.48 0.78
C GLU A 237 11.98 -14.57 2.19
N ALA A 238 12.91 -15.49 2.42
CA ALA A 238 13.71 -15.55 3.62
C ALA A 238 15.19 -15.38 3.28
N TYR A 239 15.93 -14.71 4.18
CA TYR A 239 17.32 -14.35 3.97
C TYR A 239 18.29 -15.21 4.79
N SER A 240 19.51 -15.39 4.27
CA SER A 240 20.69 -15.85 5.03
C SER A 240 21.30 -14.73 5.86
N ASP A 241 22.33 -15.09 6.63
CA ASP A 241 23.24 -14.17 7.31
C ASP A 241 24.01 -13.25 6.34
N SER A 242 24.40 -13.75 5.16
CA SER A 242 25.01 -12.96 4.08
C SER A 242 24.03 -12.01 3.40
N GLY A 243 22.73 -12.19 3.63
CA GLY A 243 21.67 -11.40 2.99
C GLY A 243 21.16 -11.99 1.67
N ASP A 244 21.64 -13.16 1.28
CA ASP A 244 21.16 -13.87 0.10
C ASP A 244 19.78 -14.47 0.33
N ILE A 245 18.99 -14.60 -0.73
CA ILE A 245 17.69 -15.27 -0.70
C ILE A 245 17.91 -16.78 -0.61
N ILE A 246 17.60 -17.38 0.54
CA ILE A 246 17.74 -18.83 0.77
C ILE A 246 16.45 -19.60 0.50
N ALA A 247 15.32 -18.90 0.49
CA ALA A 247 14.02 -19.47 0.19
C ALA A 247 13.11 -18.41 -0.43
N GLN A 248 12.39 -18.80 -1.48
CA GLN A 248 11.40 -17.95 -2.13
C GLN A 248 10.15 -18.77 -2.45
N LYS A 249 8.99 -18.21 -2.18
CA LYS A 249 7.70 -18.80 -2.52
C LYS A 249 6.78 -17.76 -3.14
N ASN A 250 6.21 -18.12 -4.28
CA ASN A 250 5.19 -17.33 -4.97
C ASN A 250 3.83 -17.98 -4.81
N GLU A 251 2.83 -17.17 -4.45
CA GLU A 251 1.44 -17.61 -4.26
C GLU A 251 0.48 -16.65 -4.95
N SER A 252 -0.49 -17.18 -5.70
CA SER A 252 -1.44 -16.37 -6.44
C SER A 252 -2.85 -16.49 -5.87
N LEU A 253 -3.48 -15.35 -5.59
CA LEU A 253 -4.87 -15.29 -5.20
C LEU A 253 -5.72 -14.63 -6.30
N LYS A 254 -6.86 -15.25 -6.59
CA LYS A 254 -7.87 -14.65 -7.46
C LYS A 254 -8.67 -13.59 -6.72
N PRO A 255 -8.81 -12.38 -7.28
CA PRO A 255 -9.59 -11.32 -6.68
C PRO A 255 -11.07 -11.70 -6.52
N LYS A 256 -11.70 -11.16 -5.49
CA LYS A 256 -13.14 -11.27 -5.24
C LYS A 256 -13.73 -9.87 -5.03
N PHE A 257 -15.03 -9.72 -5.21
CA PHE A 257 -15.73 -8.47 -4.87
C PHE A 257 -15.95 -8.32 -3.35
N CYS A 258 -15.97 -9.41 -2.60
CA CYS A 258 -16.20 -9.45 -1.16
C CYS A 258 -15.65 -10.75 -0.57
N ASN A 259 -15.80 -10.93 0.74
CA ASN A 259 -15.35 -12.09 1.52
C ASN A 259 -13.84 -12.21 1.67
N ILE A 260 -13.41 -13.31 2.29
CA ILE A 260 -12.02 -13.60 2.62
C ILE A 260 -11.51 -14.71 1.70
N SER A 261 -10.23 -14.61 1.34
CA SER A 261 -9.43 -15.71 0.81
C SER A 261 -8.34 -16.05 1.81
N GLN A 262 -8.17 -17.34 2.06
CA GLN A 262 -7.11 -17.86 2.92
C GLN A 262 -6.35 -18.90 2.11
N GLN A 263 -5.02 -18.83 2.14
CA GLN A 263 -4.14 -19.72 1.40
C GLN A 263 -2.97 -20.11 2.30
N THR A 264 -2.61 -21.38 2.25
CA THR A 264 -1.46 -21.93 2.96
C THR A 264 -0.37 -22.28 1.96
N CYS A 265 0.89 -21.98 2.29
CA CYS A 265 2.04 -22.34 1.47
C CYS A 265 3.25 -22.71 2.33
N LYS A 266 4.14 -23.55 1.80
CA LYS A 266 5.42 -23.87 2.45
C LYS A 266 6.51 -23.01 1.82
N LEU A 267 7.20 -22.21 2.64
CA LEU A 267 8.35 -21.41 2.22
C LEU A 267 9.63 -22.24 2.24
N THR A 268 9.83 -23.02 3.31
CA THR A 268 10.88 -24.04 3.45
C THR A 268 10.27 -25.31 4.07
N GLY A 269 11.05 -26.39 4.19
CA GLY A 269 10.60 -27.65 4.78
C GLY A 269 9.91 -27.50 6.15
N ASP A 270 10.38 -26.55 6.94
CA ASP A 270 9.91 -26.32 8.31
C ASP A 270 8.99 -25.10 8.45
N ILE A 271 8.91 -24.22 7.44
CA ILE A 271 8.15 -22.96 7.53
C ILE A 271 6.92 -23.01 6.64
N GLU A 272 5.77 -23.19 7.28
CA GLU A 272 4.46 -23.09 6.66
C GLU A 272 3.80 -21.74 7.00
N LEU A 273 3.33 -21.05 5.97
CA LEU A 273 2.72 -19.73 6.05
C LEU A 273 1.25 -19.80 5.68
N GLU A 274 0.44 -19.03 6.38
CA GLU A 274 -0.96 -18.81 6.08
C GLU A 274 -1.20 -17.33 5.76
N ILE A 275 -1.65 -17.06 4.54
CA ILE A 275 -1.98 -15.73 4.05
C ILE A 275 -3.50 -15.56 4.12
N THR A 276 -3.96 -14.48 4.73
CA THR A 276 -5.38 -14.12 4.78
C THR A 276 -5.62 -12.74 4.18
N VAL A 277 -6.48 -12.68 3.16
CA VAL A 277 -6.84 -11.46 2.43
C VAL A 277 -8.34 -11.25 2.49
N ALA A 278 -8.77 -10.08 2.96
CA ALA A 278 -10.14 -9.60 2.86
C ALA A 278 -10.32 -8.78 1.58
N TRP A 279 -11.33 -9.13 0.80
CA TRP A 279 -11.69 -8.44 -0.43
C TRP A 279 -12.85 -7.48 -0.20
N SER A 280 -12.83 -6.33 -0.87
CA SER A 280 -13.93 -5.37 -0.86
C SER A 280 -14.01 -4.65 -2.20
N SER A 281 -15.21 -4.51 -2.75
CA SER A 281 -15.48 -3.55 -3.82
C SER A 281 -15.16 -2.12 -3.36
N LEU A 282 -14.91 -1.24 -4.33
CA LEU A 282 -14.73 0.19 -4.07
C LEU A 282 -16.06 0.87 -3.78
N ILE A 283 -16.00 1.98 -3.05
CA ILE A 283 -17.14 2.87 -2.79
C ILE A 283 -17.09 4.02 -3.79
N SER A 284 -18.21 4.37 -4.40
CA SER A 284 -18.33 5.53 -5.30
C SER A 284 -18.58 6.83 -4.52
N GLU A 285 -19.47 6.82 -3.52
CA GLU A 285 -19.86 8.06 -2.84
C GLU A 285 -19.91 7.91 -1.31
N LYS A 286 -19.60 8.99 -0.58
CA LYS A 286 -19.71 9.02 0.89
C LYS A 286 -21.11 8.66 1.40
N TRP A 287 -22.16 8.94 0.62
CA TRP A 287 -23.55 8.65 1.01
C TRP A 287 -23.87 7.15 1.04
N ASP A 288 -23.07 6.33 0.37
CA ASP A 288 -23.16 4.86 0.41
C ASP A 288 -22.88 4.31 1.83
N ILE A 289 -22.22 5.10 2.67
CA ILE A 289 -21.92 4.77 4.08
C ILE A 289 -23.17 4.94 4.95
N SER A 290 -24.02 5.94 4.66
CA SER A 290 -25.20 6.29 5.45
C SER A 290 -26.43 5.41 5.20
N ALA A 291 -26.56 4.79 4.02
CA ALA A 291 -27.73 3.99 3.66
C ALA A 291 -27.92 2.70 4.51
N ARG A 292 -26.89 2.27 5.26
CA ARG A 292 -26.97 1.10 6.16
C ARG A 292 -27.50 1.40 7.57
N ARG A 293 -27.62 2.66 7.98
CA ARG A 293 -28.21 2.98 9.30
C ARG A 293 -29.75 2.98 9.31
N CYS A 294 -30.40 2.86 8.16
CA CYS A 294 -31.86 2.99 8.05
C CYS A 294 -32.60 1.67 7.78
N TYR A 295 -31.91 0.53 7.77
CA TYR A 295 -32.53 -0.80 7.69
C TYR A 295 -31.96 -1.70 8.78
N GLY A 296 -32.37 -1.42 10.01
CA GLY A 296 -32.22 -2.26 11.18
C GLY A 296 -33.55 -2.34 11.90
#